data_AF-A0A0S8DK47-F1
#
_entry.id   AF-A0A0S8DK47-F1
#
_cell.length_a   1.000
_cell.length_b   1.000
_cell.length_c   1.000
_cell.angle_alpha   90.00
_cell.angle_beta   90.00
_cell.angle_gamma   90.00
#
_symmetry.space_group_name_H-M   'P 1'
#
loop_
_entity.id
_entity.type
_entity.pdbx_description
1 polymer ?
#
loop_
_entity_poly.entity_id
_entity_poly.type
_entity_poly.pdbx_seq_one_letter_code
_entity_poly.pdbx_strand_id
1 'polypeptide(L)' 'MYRQEIDLFKTGLIPQSTSSFEASMSGYRVNTVDVLTVINNQLTLYNYKIEYYRAIADHENSVAALEETVGRKIF' A
#
# COMPACT_ATOMS: atom_id res chain seq x y z
N MET A 1 -3.69 -9.26 13.20
CA MET A 1 -3.20 -7.88 13.00
C MET A 1 -2.93 -7.62 11.52
N TYR A 2 -2.01 -8.35 10.88
CA TYR A 2 -1.65 -8.15 9.46
C TYR A 2 -2.84 -8.19 8.48
N ARG A 3 -3.83 -9.08 8.63
CA ARG A 3 -4.98 -9.15 7.72
C ARG A 3 -5.80 -7.86 7.64
N GLN A 4 -6.03 -7.19 8.77
CA GLN A 4 -6.78 -5.93 8.80
C GLN A 4 -5.98 -4.79 8.14
N GLU A 5 -4.66 -4.79 8.32
CA GLU A 5 -3.75 -3.82 7.72
C GLU A 5 -3.64 -4.01 6.20
N ILE A 6 -3.49 -5.25 5.74
CA ILE A 6 -3.52 -5.63 4.32
C ILE A 6 -4.83 -5.17 3.67
N ASP A 7 -5.97 -5.43 4.32
CA ASP A 7 -7.28 -5.00 3.81
C ASP A 7 -7.39 -3.47 3.76
N LEU A 8 -6.96 -2.76 4.81
CA LEU A 8 -6.98 -1.30 4.86
C LEU A 8 -6.16 -0.67 3.72
N PHE A 9 -4.95 -1.18 3.47
CA PHE A 9 -4.13 -0.70 2.36
C PHE A 9 -4.81 -0.96 1.02
N LYS A 10 -5.29 -2.19 0.80
CA LYS A 10 -5.89 -2.63 -0.47
C LYS A 10 -7.17 -1.87 -0.81
N THR A 11 -8.06 -1.66 0.16
CA THR A 11 -9.41 -1.15 -0.09
C THR A 11 -9.57 0.32 0.28
N GLY A 12 -8.63 0.91 1.02
CA GLY A 12 -8.70 2.30 1.47
C GLY A 12 -7.55 3.15 0.96
N LEU A 13 -6.35 2.93 1.50
CA LEU A 13 -5.22 3.87 1.33
C LEU A 13 -4.66 3.89 -0.10
N ILE A 14 -4.54 2.74 -0.75
CA ILE A 14 -4.07 2.68 -2.15
C ILE A 14 -5.09 3.31 -3.11
N PRO A 15 -6.41 2.99 -3.05
CA PRO A 15 -7.40 3.68 -3.87
C PRO A 15 -7.41 5.19 -3.65
N GLN A 16 -7.40 5.64 -2.38
CA GLN A 16 -7.44 7.06 -2.06
C GLN A 16 -6.20 7.82 -2.60
N SER A 17 -5.01 7.28 -2.37
CA SER A 17 -3.76 7.89 -2.89
C SER A 17 -3.68 7.86 -4.41
N THR A 18 -4.28 6.85 -5.06
CA THR A 18 -4.41 6.81 -6.53
C THR A 18 -5.26 7.97 -7.03
N SER A 19 -6.44 8.19 -6.43
CA SER A 19 -7.30 9.31 -6.80
C SER A 19 -6.62 10.67 -6.57
N SER A 20 -5.87 10.81 -5.46
CA SER A 20 -5.10 12.04 -5.18
C SER A 20 -4.00 12.30 -6.23
N PHE A 21 -3.32 11.25 -6.69
CA PHE A 21 -2.33 11.36 -7.76
C PHE A 21 -2.97 11.72 -9.11
N GLU A 22 -4.11 11.11 -9.44
CA GLU A 22 -4.84 11.42 -10.69
C GLU A 22 -5.38 12.85 -10.70
N ALA A 23 -5.88 13.33 -9.56
CA ALA A 23 -6.34 14.70 -9.39
C ALA A 23 -5.20 15.72 -9.54
N SER A 24 -4.05 15.49 -8.89
CA SER A 24 -2.89 16.39 -9.05
C SER A 24 -2.32 16.35 -10.47
N MET A 25 -2.30 15.19 -11.13
CA MET A 25 -1.89 15.07 -12.53
C MET A 25 -2.80 15.88 -13.46
N SER A 26 -4.12 15.83 -13.22
CA SER A 26 -5.10 16.60 -13.97
C SER A 26 -4.93 18.10 -13.74
N GLY A 27 -4.73 18.51 -12.48
CA GLY A 27 -4.46 19.91 -12.13
C GLY A 27 -3.17 20.44 -12.73
N TYR A 28 -2.10 19.63 -12.77
CA TYR A 28 -0.84 20.01 -13.41
C TYR A 28 -1.00 20.27 -14.91
N ARG A 29 -1.78 19.42 -15.62
CA ARG A 29 -2.05 19.58 -17.06
C ARG A 29 -2.76 20.89 -17.39
N VAL A 30 -3.56 21.42 -16.47
CA VAL A 30 -4.26 22.70 -16.62
C VAL A 30 -3.61 23.84 -15.82
N ASN A 31 -2.37 23.64 -15.34
CA ASN A 31 -1.56 24.63 -14.64
C ASN A 31 -2.20 25.18 -13.34
N THR A 32 -3.04 24.39 -12.67
CA THR A 32 -3.66 24.74 -11.39
C THR A 32 -2.97 24.09 -10.19
N VAL A 33 -2.07 23.13 -10.42
CA VAL A 33 -1.29 22.43 -9.40
C VAL A 33 0.17 22.36 -9.87
N ASP A 34 1.11 22.55 -8.97
CA ASP A 34 2.55 22.50 -9.28
C ASP A 34 3.08 21.05 -9.40
N VAL A 35 4.22 20.89 -10.08
CA VAL A 35 4.83 19.58 -10.32
C VAL A 35 5.28 18.87 -9.03
N LEU A 36 5.67 19.62 -7.99
CA LEU A 36 6.11 19.03 -6.73
C LEU A 36 4.94 18.38 -5.99
N THR A 37 3.74 18.95 -6.06
CA THR A 37 2.50 18.33 -5.57
C THR A 37 2.20 17.00 -6.28
N VAL A 38 2.41 16.91 -7.60
CA VAL A 38 2.25 15.65 -8.36
C VAL A 38 3.23 14.59 -7.85
N ILE A 39 4.51 14.95 -7.72
CA ILE A 39 5.57 14.05 -7.25
C ILE A 39 5.27 13.56 -5.83
N ASN A 40 4.83 14.45 -4.92
CA ASN A 40 4.50 14.09 -3.54
C ASN A 40 3.32 13.11 -3.47
N ASN A 41 2.27 13.33 -4.27
CA ASN A 41 1.14 12.40 -4.32
C ASN A 41 1.56 11.04 -4.90
N GLN A 42 2.46 11.03 -5.89
CA GLN A 42 3.00 9.78 -6.45
C GLN A 42 3.86 9.02 -5.45
N LEU A 43 4.73 9.71 -4.71
CA LEU A 43 5.53 9.12 -3.63
C LEU A 43 4.64 8.51 -2.54
N THR A 44 3.58 9.23 -2.15
CA THR A 44 2.60 8.72 -1.17
C THR A 44 1.92 7.45 -1.66
N LEU A 45 1.46 7.42 -2.92
CA LEU A 45 0.88 6.22 -3.53
C LEU A 45 1.86 5.04 -3.52
N TYR A 46 3.12 5.27 -3.90
CA TYR A 46 4.11 4.19 -3.89
C TYR A 46 4.46 3.70 -2.50
N ASN A 47 4.55 4.60 -1.51
CA ASN A 47 4.77 4.22 -0.13
C ASN A 47 3.65 3.29 0.38
N TYR A 48 2.38 3.62 0.13
CA TYR A 48 1.29 2.72 0.52
C TYR A 48 1.30 1.37 -0.22
N LYS A 49 1.74 1.32 -1.48
CA LYS A 49 1.95 0.05 -2.18
C LYS A 49 3.08 -0.77 -1.56
N ILE A 50 4.18 -0.13 -1.18
CA ILE A 50 5.30 -0.81 -0.51
C ILE A 50 4.86 -1.39 0.84
N GLU A 51 4.18 -0.59 1.66
CA GLU A 51 3.68 -1.04 2.96
C GLU A 51 2.65 -2.17 2.84
N TYR A 52 1.79 -2.14 1.82
CA TYR A 52 0.88 -3.24 1.51
C TYR A 52 1.61 -4.57 1.28
N TYR A 53 2.67 -4.56 0.44
CA TYR A 53 3.43 -5.78 0.17
C TYR A 53 4.28 -6.23 1.36
N ARG A 54 4.78 -5.28 2.18
CA ARG A 54 5.46 -5.60 3.44
C ARG A 54 4.51 -6.31 4.41
N ALA A 55 3.30 -5.79 4.59
CA ALA A 55 2.30 -6.41 5.47
C ALA A 55 1.92 -7.83 5.03
N ILE A 56 1.85 -8.09 3.71
CA ILE A 56 1.67 -9.45 3.18
C ILE A 56 2.88 -10.33 3.51
N ALA A 57 4.09 -9.86 3.24
CA ALA A 57 5.30 -10.63 3.53
C ALA A 57 5.42 -10.98 5.02
N ASP A 58 5.11 -10.04 5.91
CA ASP A 58 5.13 -10.24 7.36
C ASP A 58 4.05 -11.23 7.82
N HIS A 59 2.85 -11.20 7.20
CA HIS A 59 1.81 -12.21 7.43
C HIS A 59 2.32 -13.62 7.08
N GLU A 60 2.88 -13.80 5.89
CA GLU A 60 3.37 -15.11 5.45
C GLU A 60 4.55 -15.60 6.30
N ASN A 61 5.48 -14.71 6.68
CA ASN A 61 6.57 -15.05 7.60
C ASN A 61 6.03 -15.50 8.96
N SER A 62 5.01 -14.82 9.49
CA SER A 62 4.36 -15.21 10.75
C SER A 62 3.65 -16.55 10.63
N VAL A 63 3.05 -16.87 9.49
CA VAL A 63 2.46 -18.19 9.23
C VAL A 63 3.56 -19.25 9.23
N ALA A 64 4.63 -19.06 8.46
CA ALA A 64 5.73 -20.02 8.39
C ALA A 64 6.36 -20.32 9.77
N ALA A 65 6.54 -19.31 10.62
CA ALA A 65 7.05 -19.49 11.98
C ALA A 65 6.10 -20.34 12.86
N LEU A 66 4.79 -20.23 12.66
CA LEU A 66 3.81 -21.09 13.32
C LEU A 66 3.89 -22.52 12.79
N GLU A 67 4.03 -22.72 11.47
CA GLU A 67 4.18 -24.06 10.87
C GLU A 67 5.43 -24.77 11.38
N GLU A 68 6.56 -24.05 11.49
CA GLU A 68 7.80 -24.55 12.08
C GLU A 68 7.57 -24.99 13.53
N THR A 69 6.92 -24.15 14.34
CA THR A 69 6.65 -24.43 15.76
C THR A 69 5.73 -25.64 15.94
N VAL A 70 4.73 -25.81 15.08
CA VAL A 70 3.77 -26.93 15.14
C VAL A 70 4.32 -28.18 14.45
N GLY A 71 5.41 -28.08 13.68
CA GLY A 71 6.06 -29.19 12.98
C GLY A 71 5.25 -29.75 11.80
N ARG A 72 4.27 -28.99 11.30
CA ARG A 72 3.46 -29.36 10.13
C ARG A 72 2.93 -28.12 9.42
N LYS A 73 2.67 -28.28 8.12
CA LYS A 73 2.00 -27.27 7.31
C LYS A 73 0.54 -27.10 7.76
N ILE A 74 0.09 -25.86 7.91
CA ILE A 74 -1.25 -25.51 8.40
C ILE A 74 -2.08 -24.85 7.28
N PHE A 75 -1.42 -24.30 6.24
CA PHE A 75 -2.05 -23.65 5.09
C PHE A 75 -1.54 -24.17 3.74
#